data_AF-A0A9W8E9Q7-F1
#
_entry.id   AF-A0A9W8E9Q7-F1
#
_cell.length_a   1.000
_cell.length_b   1.000
_cell.length_c   1.000
_cell.angle_alpha   90.00
_cell.angle_beta   90.00
_cell.angle_gamma   90.00
#
_symmetry.space_group_name_H-M   'P 1'
#
loop_
_entity.id
_entity.type
_entity.pdbx_description
1 polymer ?
#
loop_
_entity_poly.entity_id
_entity_poly.type
_entity_poly.pdbx_seq_one_letter_code
_entity_poly.pdbx_strand_id
1 'polypeptide(L)'
;MSVNFPYLGRRRARKFWPRPSVVLWQLVILTLFWAGALGQFSSGVSSGCYSLQGSKYCGVGFGDYQLSSFIQVGGVTVSNLAQFDRVLDQYFASGSNVDDINREFGCNGWDGTNGPRYRVSYLCRSYLAEPASQRCNTNNPPVPLCRSTCLEYTEGWTPMVTNTTACPSQGLTLSIWSDLMSTCDSSYYDGTADDQCVDGQKNEVATCGFLPTARDAICAYCTSSQDACCEDAHKSYHCDALNDNQDSLGKVTSANHSGLSPGQI
;
A
#
# COMPACT_ATOMS: atom_id res chain seq x y z
N MET A 1 16.37 5.95 3.13
CA MET A 1 15.09 5.79 3.86
C MET A 1 14.60 4.40 3.52
N SER A 2 13.95 3.66 4.42
CA SER A 2 13.53 2.29 4.11
C SER A 2 12.11 2.10 4.60
N VAL A 3 11.18 1.92 3.69
CA VAL A 3 9.89 1.34 4.00
C VAL A 3 10.20 -0.10 4.34
N ASN A 4 10.25 -0.40 5.65
CA ASN A 4 10.02 -1.78 6.05
C ASN A 4 8.65 -2.12 5.45
N PHE A 5 8.59 -3.02 4.48
CA PHE A 5 7.41 -3.86 4.39
C PHE A 5 7.29 -4.48 5.78
N PRO A 6 6.30 -4.09 6.59
CA PRO A 6 6.29 -4.44 8.01
C PRO A 6 6.26 -5.96 8.24
N TYR A 7 6.03 -6.74 7.17
CA TYR A 7 6.07 -8.20 7.15
C TYR A 7 7.37 -8.84 6.63
N LEU A 8 8.19 -8.17 5.80
CA LEU A 8 9.43 -8.78 5.27
C LEU A 8 10.62 -8.58 6.23
N GLY A 9 10.52 -7.64 7.18
CA GLY A 9 11.59 -7.33 8.13
C GLY A 9 11.42 -7.93 9.53
N ARG A 10 11.83 -9.20 9.74
CA ARG A 10 12.56 -9.74 10.94
C ARG A 10 12.46 -11.28 11.07
N ARG A 11 13.07 -12.04 10.16
CA ARG A 11 13.69 -13.32 10.54
C ARG A 11 15.16 -13.13 10.94
N ARG A 12 15.43 -12.25 11.92
CA ARG A 12 16.70 -12.33 12.65
C ARG A 12 16.54 -13.40 13.74
N ALA A 13 17.44 -14.38 13.73
CA ALA A 13 17.52 -15.48 14.67
C ALA A 13 17.16 -15.05 16.10
N ARG A 14 16.12 -15.66 16.67
CA ARG A 14 15.75 -15.46 18.08
C ARG A 14 16.86 -16.06 18.95
N LYS A 15 17.82 -15.23 19.38
CA LYS A 15 18.67 -15.56 20.53
C LYS A 15 17.80 -15.51 21.78
N PHE A 16 17.53 -16.68 22.31
CA PHE A 16 16.92 -16.94 23.61
C PHE A 16 17.69 -16.17 24.70
N TRP A 17 17.03 -15.24 25.39
CA TRP A 17 17.54 -14.62 26.62
C TRP A 17 16.59 -14.95 27.78
N PRO A 18 17.11 -15.32 28.96
CA PRO A 18 16.30 -15.69 30.10
C PRO A 18 15.69 -14.46 30.79
N ARG A 19 14.49 -14.67 31.36
CA ARG A 19 13.73 -13.69 32.16
C ARG A 19 14.42 -13.42 33.50
N PRO A 20 14.51 -12.16 33.97
CA PRO A 20 14.70 -11.88 35.38
C PRO A 20 13.36 -11.66 36.11
N SER A 21 13.44 -11.92 37.40
CA SER A 21 12.38 -12.18 38.35
C SER A 21 11.62 -10.95 38.86
N VAL A 22 10.43 -11.26 39.37
CA VAL A 22 9.44 -10.45 40.08
C VAL A 22 10.03 -9.75 41.30
N VAL A 23 9.79 -8.44 41.46
CA VAL A 23 9.83 -7.77 42.77
C VAL A 23 8.67 -6.79 42.92
N LEU A 24 7.82 -7.10 43.90
CA LEU A 24 6.74 -6.30 44.49
C LEU A 24 7.20 -4.89 44.88
N TRP A 25 6.35 -3.88 44.63
CA TRP A 25 6.17 -2.76 45.57
C TRP A 25 4.69 -2.33 45.55
N GLN A 26 4.00 -2.61 46.66
CA GLN A 26 2.77 -1.93 47.06
C GLN A 26 3.15 -0.58 47.67
N LEU A 27 2.36 0.47 47.42
CA LEU A 27 2.06 1.47 48.45
C LEU A 27 0.76 2.21 48.09
N VAL A 28 -0.15 2.16 49.07
CA VAL A 28 -1.49 2.74 49.11
C VAL A 28 -1.38 4.22 49.44
N ILE A 29 -2.04 5.09 48.65
CA ILE A 29 -2.37 6.46 49.09
C ILE A 29 -3.84 6.74 48.77
N LEU A 30 -4.64 6.76 49.83
CA LEU A 30 -5.98 7.35 49.87
C LEU A 30 -5.86 8.87 49.79
N THR A 31 -6.49 9.50 48.79
CA THR A 31 -6.88 10.91 48.86
C THR A 31 -8.27 11.12 48.27
N LEU A 32 -9.21 11.34 49.20
CA LEU A 32 -10.28 12.35 49.21
C LEU A 32 -11.00 12.69 47.90
N PHE A 33 -12.26 12.24 47.87
CA PHE A 33 -13.33 12.68 46.97
C PHE A 33 -13.57 14.20 47.05
N TRP A 34 -13.46 14.88 45.92
CA TRP A 34 -14.03 16.21 45.70
C TRP A 34 -15.06 16.11 44.58
N ALA A 35 -16.34 16.26 44.95
CA ALA A 35 -17.47 16.24 44.04
C ALA A 35 -17.60 17.61 43.37
N GLY A 36 -17.09 17.72 42.14
CA GLY A 36 -17.35 18.84 41.24
C GLY A 36 -17.93 18.29 39.94
N ALA A 37 -19.22 18.52 39.71
CA ALA A 37 -19.89 18.21 38.45
C ALA A 37 -19.38 19.16 37.36
N LEU A 38 -18.33 18.75 36.66
CA LEU A 38 -17.96 19.26 35.35
C LEU A 38 -18.31 18.15 34.34
N GLY A 39 -19.12 18.49 33.35
CA GLY A 39 -19.38 17.64 32.19
C GLY A 39 -18.05 17.34 31.49
N GLN A 40 -17.48 16.19 31.79
CA GLN A 40 -16.33 15.65 31.09
C GLN A 40 -16.82 15.12 29.75
N PHE A 41 -16.66 15.92 28.69
CA PHE A 41 -16.38 15.34 27.39
C PHE A 41 -15.00 14.69 27.52
N SER A 42 -14.98 13.44 27.97
CA SER A 42 -13.81 12.59 27.83
C SER A 42 -13.64 12.31 26.34
N SER A 43 -12.99 13.24 25.65
CA SER A 43 -12.18 12.89 24.50
C SER A 43 -11.14 11.93 25.05
N GLY A 44 -11.47 10.64 25.06
CA GLY A 44 -10.56 9.55 25.38
C GLY A 44 -9.50 9.48 24.30
N VAL A 45 -8.68 10.52 24.20
CA VAL A 45 -7.43 10.51 23.47
C VAL A 45 -6.57 9.56 24.27
N SER A 46 -6.59 8.28 23.89
CA SER A 46 -5.47 7.38 24.16
C SER A 46 -4.24 8.15 23.72
N SER A 47 -3.45 8.63 24.68
CA SER A 47 -2.30 9.50 24.42
C SER A 47 -1.31 8.74 23.54
N GLY A 48 -1.39 8.92 22.23
CA GLY A 48 -0.61 8.19 21.23
C GLY A 48 -1.40 7.41 20.17
N CYS A 49 -2.71 7.67 19.98
CA CYS A 49 -3.49 7.14 18.86
C CYS A 49 -4.20 8.26 18.09
N TYR A 50 -4.36 8.11 16.77
CA TYR A 50 -5.13 9.02 15.93
C TYR A 50 -6.03 8.26 14.96
N SER A 51 -7.21 8.82 14.70
CA SER A 51 -8.22 8.23 13.80
C SER A 51 -7.78 8.27 12.33
N LEU A 52 -8.14 7.24 11.58
CA LEU A 52 -8.04 7.18 10.12
C LEU A 52 -9.26 7.78 9.41
N GLN A 53 -10.29 8.19 10.15
CA GLN A 53 -11.47 8.82 9.59
C GLN A 53 -11.08 10.06 8.78
N GLY A 54 -11.42 10.05 7.49
CA GLY A 54 -11.07 11.13 6.56
C GLY A 54 -9.64 11.05 5.99
N SER A 55 -8.88 9.98 6.24
CA SER A 55 -7.61 9.75 5.53
C SER A 55 -7.88 9.67 4.03
N LYS A 56 -7.06 10.38 3.25
CA LYS A 56 -7.06 10.32 1.78
C LYS A 56 -6.85 8.90 1.26
N TYR A 57 -6.05 8.10 1.95
CA TYR A 57 -5.61 6.78 1.50
C TYR A 57 -6.34 5.64 2.19
N CYS A 58 -6.54 5.74 3.50
CA CYS A 58 -7.08 4.65 4.31
C CYS A 58 -8.52 4.90 4.79
N GLY A 59 -9.11 6.06 4.48
CA GLY A 59 -10.36 6.49 5.11
C GLY A 59 -11.59 5.68 4.70
N VAL A 60 -11.62 5.16 3.46
CA VAL A 60 -12.80 4.47 2.92
C VAL A 60 -13.02 3.11 3.60
N GLY A 61 -12.01 2.24 3.60
CA GLY A 61 -12.10 0.90 4.17
C GLY A 61 -11.69 0.81 5.64
N PHE A 62 -10.91 1.77 6.14
CA PHE A 62 -10.33 1.71 7.48
C PHE A 62 -10.62 2.93 8.36
N GLY A 63 -11.58 3.78 7.97
CA GLY A 63 -11.90 5.02 8.66
C GLY A 63 -12.33 4.87 10.13
N ASP A 64 -12.87 3.71 10.51
CA ASP A 64 -13.33 3.43 11.88
C ASP A 64 -12.19 2.99 12.83
N TYR A 65 -10.96 2.92 12.33
CA TYR A 65 -9.79 2.47 13.08
C TYR A 65 -8.81 3.59 13.38
N GLN A 66 -7.87 3.30 14.28
CA GLN A 66 -6.87 4.24 14.73
C GLN A 66 -5.46 3.70 14.48
N LEU A 67 -4.53 4.59 14.15
CA LEU A 67 -3.10 4.29 14.10
C LEU A 67 -2.41 4.82 15.34
N SER A 68 -1.28 4.21 15.70
CA SER A 68 -0.42 4.76 16.74
C SER A 68 0.34 5.98 16.23
N SER A 69 0.48 7.00 17.06
CA SER A 69 1.32 8.19 16.80
C SER A 69 2.84 7.90 16.77
N PHE A 70 3.23 6.63 16.90
CA PHE A 70 4.62 6.16 16.89
C PHE A 70 4.96 5.27 15.70
N ILE A 71 4.03 5.03 14.76
CA ILE A 71 4.33 4.26 13.55
C ILE A 71 5.33 5.03 12.67
N GLN A 72 6.08 4.29 11.86
CA GLN A 72 6.99 4.87 10.87
C GLN A 72 6.50 4.61 9.45
N VAL A 73 6.31 5.67 8.70
CA VAL A 73 5.96 5.63 7.27
C VAL A 73 7.16 6.17 6.51
N GLY A 74 7.78 5.35 5.65
CA GLY A 74 8.99 5.78 4.92
C GLY A 74 10.18 6.18 5.81
N GLY A 75 10.24 5.67 7.05
CA GLY A 75 11.25 6.07 8.05
C GLY A 75 10.95 7.40 8.77
N VAL A 76 9.77 7.99 8.55
CA VAL A 76 9.29 9.19 9.25
C VAL A 76 8.25 8.79 10.27
N THR A 77 8.43 9.20 11.53
CA THR A 77 7.40 9.03 12.56
C THR A 77 6.24 9.97 12.28
N VAL A 78 5.02 9.42 12.23
CA VAL A 78 3.79 10.18 11.96
C VAL A 78 2.88 10.16 13.19
N SER A 79 2.43 11.35 13.60
CA SER A 79 1.71 11.51 14.88
C SER A 79 0.22 11.85 14.72
N ASN A 80 -0.23 12.16 13.51
CA ASN A 80 -1.60 12.51 13.18
C ASN A 80 -1.92 12.23 11.70
N LEU A 81 -3.22 12.28 11.37
CA LEU A 81 -3.76 12.01 10.05
C LEU A 81 -3.13 12.85 8.93
N ALA A 82 -3.00 14.17 9.13
CA ALA A 82 -2.45 15.06 8.11
C ALA A 82 -0.97 14.76 7.82
N GLN A 83 -0.18 14.39 8.83
CA GLN A 83 1.20 13.95 8.64
C GLN A 83 1.25 12.60 7.92
N PHE A 84 0.38 11.67 8.28
CA PHE A 84 0.29 10.35 7.65
C PHE A 84 0.02 10.47 6.15
N ASP A 85 -1.05 11.19 5.76
CA ASP A 85 -1.41 11.38 4.36
C ASP A 85 -0.31 12.11 3.58
N ARG A 86 0.30 13.16 4.16
CA ARG A 86 1.41 13.88 3.51
C ARG A 86 2.62 13.00 3.27
N VAL A 87 2.98 12.11 4.20
CA VAL A 87 4.11 11.19 4.01
C VAL A 87 3.77 10.14 2.95
N LEU A 88 2.53 9.67 2.86
CA LEU A 88 2.10 8.78 1.78
C LEU A 88 2.10 9.45 0.41
N ASP A 89 1.66 10.71 0.33
CA ASP A 89 1.77 11.54 -0.89
C ASP A 89 3.23 11.59 -1.37
N GLN A 90 4.14 11.93 -0.46
CA GLN A 90 5.57 11.98 -0.76
C GLN A 90 6.11 10.61 -1.14
N TYR A 91 5.73 9.57 -0.41
CA TYR A 91 6.22 8.23 -0.66
C TYR A 91 5.84 7.76 -2.07
N PHE A 92 4.56 7.76 -2.41
CA PHE A 92 4.08 7.28 -3.69
C PHE A 92 4.52 8.13 -4.89
N ALA A 93 4.78 9.43 -4.68
CA ALA A 93 5.27 10.32 -5.73
C ALA A 93 6.81 10.40 -5.83
N SER A 94 7.56 9.72 -4.95
CA SER A 94 9.02 9.86 -4.88
C SER A 94 9.79 8.73 -5.56
N GLY A 95 10.99 9.05 -6.05
CA GLY A 95 11.99 8.05 -6.41
C GLY A 95 12.39 7.16 -5.24
N SER A 96 12.22 7.59 -3.99
CA SER A 96 12.50 6.77 -2.82
C SER A 96 11.62 5.53 -2.72
N ASN A 97 10.39 5.57 -3.22
CA ASN A 97 9.57 4.36 -3.35
C ASN A 97 10.18 3.35 -4.34
N VAL A 98 10.69 3.85 -5.46
CA VAL A 98 11.39 3.03 -6.46
C VAL A 98 12.66 2.44 -5.88
N ASP A 99 13.48 3.25 -5.19
CA ASP A 99 14.71 2.81 -4.53
C ASP A 99 14.45 1.75 -3.45
N ASP A 100 13.37 1.92 -2.68
CA ASP A 100 13.03 1.01 -1.59
C ASP A 100 12.57 -0.34 -2.12
N ILE A 101 11.75 -0.36 -3.17
CA ILE A 101 11.32 -1.61 -3.80
C ILE A 101 12.48 -2.29 -4.51
N ASN A 102 13.29 -1.54 -5.25
CA ASN A 102 14.49 -2.08 -5.88
C ASN A 102 15.42 -2.72 -4.83
N ARG A 103 15.68 -2.02 -3.73
CA ARG A 103 16.51 -2.54 -2.64
C ARG A 103 15.90 -3.77 -1.98
N GLU A 104 14.60 -3.77 -1.70
CA GLU A 104 13.94 -4.90 -1.04
C GLU A 104 13.98 -6.14 -1.94
N PHE A 105 13.54 -6.03 -3.19
CA PHE A 105 13.45 -7.17 -4.12
C PHE A 105 14.79 -7.56 -4.75
N GLY A 106 15.88 -6.86 -4.48
CA GLY A 106 17.19 -7.09 -5.13
C GLY A 106 17.20 -6.69 -6.61
N CYS A 107 16.38 -5.71 -6.98
CA CYS A 107 16.29 -5.13 -8.30
C CYS A 107 17.10 -3.82 -8.40
N ASN A 108 17.40 -3.39 -9.62
CA ASN A 108 18.09 -2.13 -9.89
C ASN A 108 17.53 -1.37 -11.10
N GLY A 109 16.54 -1.93 -11.79
CA GLY A 109 15.96 -1.35 -13.00
C GLY A 109 14.44 -1.26 -13.00
N TRP A 110 13.76 -1.51 -11.88
CA TRP A 110 12.34 -1.19 -11.79
C TRP A 110 12.16 0.32 -11.68
N ASP A 111 11.24 0.88 -12.46
CA ASP A 111 11.07 2.34 -12.64
C ASP A 111 9.78 2.87 -11.97
N GLY A 112 8.99 2.01 -11.34
CA GLY A 112 7.74 2.40 -10.69
C GLY A 112 6.49 2.37 -11.57
N THR A 113 6.61 2.19 -12.89
CA THR A 113 5.49 2.37 -13.84
C THR A 113 4.42 1.28 -13.75
N ASN A 114 4.81 0.07 -13.37
CA ASN A 114 3.93 -1.11 -13.26
C ASN A 114 3.80 -1.58 -11.81
N GLY A 115 3.35 -0.68 -10.92
CA GLY A 115 3.00 -1.05 -9.55
C GLY A 115 1.73 -1.93 -9.51
N PRO A 116 1.61 -2.82 -8.50
CA PRO A 116 0.44 -3.69 -8.37
C PRO A 116 -0.82 -2.90 -8.00
N ARG A 117 -1.98 -3.48 -8.33
CA ARG A 117 -3.27 -3.04 -7.82
C ARG A 117 -3.35 -3.24 -6.30
N TYR A 118 -4.23 -2.49 -5.65
CA TYR A 118 -4.58 -2.52 -4.24
C TYR A 118 -3.44 -2.34 -3.26
N ARG A 119 -2.38 -1.67 -3.73
CA ARG A 119 -1.21 -1.36 -2.91
C ARG A 119 -1.57 -0.49 -1.71
N VAL A 120 -2.50 0.45 -1.87
CA VAL A 120 -2.93 1.32 -0.77
C VAL A 120 -3.69 0.51 0.28
N SER A 121 -4.63 -0.33 -0.14
CA SER A 121 -5.40 -1.19 0.77
C SER A 121 -4.48 -2.12 1.58
N TYR A 122 -3.54 -2.79 0.91
CA TYR A 122 -2.55 -3.65 1.58
C TYR A 122 -1.69 -2.87 2.59
N LEU A 123 -1.23 -1.67 2.22
CA LEU A 123 -0.41 -0.83 3.08
C LEU A 123 -1.18 -0.31 4.30
N CYS A 124 -2.41 0.16 4.11
CA CYS A 124 -3.28 0.60 5.22
C CYS A 124 -3.52 -0.54 6.21
N ARG A 125 -3.81 -1.75 5.71
CA ARG A 125 -3.99 -2.92 6.57
C ARG A 125 -2.69 -3.30 7.31
N SER A 126 -1.55 -3.17 6.64
CA SER A 126 -0.23 -3.40 7.22
C SER A 126 0.04 -2.49 8.42
N TYR A 127 -0.27 -1.19 8.32
CA TYR A 127 -0.08 -0.25 9.43
C TYR A 127 -1.00 -0.54 10.62
N LEU A 128 -2.21 -1.04 10.36
CA LEU A 128 -3.13 -1.49 11.40
C LEU A 128 -2.71 -2.82 12.05
N ALA A 129 -1.95 -3.64 11.33
CA ALA A 129 -1.38 -4.88 11.87
C ALA A 129 -0.17 -4.63 12.80
N GLU A 130 0.42 -3.42 12.80
CA GLU A 130 1.53 -3.12 13.71
C GLU A 130 1.09 -3.21 15.18
N PRO A 131 1.91 -3.83 16.07
CA PRO A 131 1.56 -3.98 17.49
C PRO A 131 1.26 -2.67 18.23
N ALA A 132 1.79 -1.54 17.76
CA ALA A 132 1.47 -0.23 18.31
C ALA A 132 0.03 0.19 17.94
N SER A 133 -0.37 0.03 16.67
CA SER A 133 -1.71 0.33 16.18
C SER A 133 -2.75 -0.66 16.72
N GLN A 134 -2.43 -1.94 16.90
CA GLN A 134 -3.34 -2.91 17.52
C GLN A 134 -3.78 -2.48 18.93
N ARG A 135 -2.88 -1.88 19.71
CA ARG A 135 -3.20 -1.35 21.04
C ARG A 135 -4.20 -0.19 21.00
N CYS A 136 -4.21 0.58 19.91
CA CYS A 136 -5.20 1.63 19.68
C CYS A 136 -6.60 1.10 19.34
N ASN A 137 -6.72 -0.19 18.97
CA ASN A 137 -7.95 -0.79 18.46
C ASN A 137 -8.40 -2.01 19.29
N THR A 138 -8.02 -2.07 20.57
CA THR A 138 -8.33 -3.23 21.44
C THR A 138 -9.83 -3.52 21.54
N ASN A 139 -10.67 -2.47 21.54
CA ASN A 139 -12.13 -2.59 21.65
C ASN A 139 -12.83 -2.66 20.28
N ASN A 140 -12.10 -2.44 19.18
CA ASN A 140 -12.62 -2.49 17.82
C ASN A 140 -11.54 -3.04 16.87
N PRO A 141 -11.22 -4.34 16.93
CA PRO A 141 -10.14 -4.91 16.14
C PRO A 141 -10.34 -4.68 14.63
N PRO A 142 -9.29 -4.28 13.88
CA PRO A 142 -9.42 -4.06 12.45
C PRO A 142 -9.79 -5.32 11.69
N VAL A 143 -10.83 -5.26 10.86
CA VAL A 143 -11.21 -6.34 9.96
C VAL A 143 -10.05 -6.70 9.03
N PRO A 144 -9.95 -7.95 8.55
CA PRO A 144 -8.93 -8.34 7.58
C PRO A 144 -9.15 -7.62 6.24
N LEU A 145 -8.09 -7.52 5.44
CA LEU A 145 -8.22 -7.31 4.00
C LEU A 145 -8.78 -8.59 3.37
N CYS A 146 -9.61 -8.46 2.35
CA CYS A 146 -10.09 -9.63 1.62
C CYS A 146 -8.92 -10.39 0.99
N ARG A 147 -8.96 -11.72 1.05
CA ARG A 147 -7.90 -12.58 0.49
C ARG A 147 -7.70 -12.37 -1.00
N SER A 148 -8.79 -12.18 -1.75
CA SER A 148 -8.74 -11.82 -3.17
C SER A 148 -7.95 -10.54 -3.42
N THR A 149 -8.21 -9.49 -2.62
CA THR A 149 -7.48 -8.22 -2.71
C THR A 149 -5.99 -8.38 -2.39
N CYS A 150 -5.65 -9.19 -1.38
CA CYS A 150 -4.26 -9.50 -1.07
C CYS A 150 -3.58 -10.22 -2.25
N LEU A 151 -4.23 -11.26 -2.79
CA LEU A 151 -3.69 -12.02 -3.91
C LEU A 151 -3.47 -11.13 -5.13
N GLU A 152 -4.45 -10.32 -5.55
CA GLU A 152 -4.30 -9.38 -6.66
C GLU A 152 -3.13 -8.39 -6.45
N TYR A 153 -2.95 -7.91 -5.22
CA TYR A 153 -1.79 -7.08 -4.87
C TYR A 153 -0.47 -7.83 -5.02
N THR A 154 -0.38 -9.06 -4.51
CA THR A 154 0.86 -9.84 -4.57
C THR A 154 1.18 -10.31 -5.99
N GLU A 155 0.18 -10.73 -6.76
CA GLU A 155 0.31 -11.16 -8.16
C GLU A 155 0.63 -9.99 -9.08
N GLY A 156 0.18 -8.78 -8.76
CA GLY A 156 0.53 -7.57 -9.51
C GLY A 156 2.04 -7.27 -9.56
N TRP A 157 2.85 -7.87 -8.68
CA TRP A 157 4.30 -7.79 -8.75
C TRP A 157 4.93 -8.71 -9.81
N THR A 158 4.19 -9.66 -10.38
CA THR A 158 4.69 -10.66 -11.35
C THR A 158 5.53 -10.03 -12.46
N PRO A 159 5.09 -8.97 -13.17
CA PRO A 159 5.87 -8.39 -14.28
C PRO A 159 7.25 -7.89 -13.83
N MET A 160 7.36 -7.35 -12.61
CA MET A 160 8.63 -6.90 -12.05
C MET A 160 9.50 -8.10 -11.69
N VAL A 161 8.97 -9.07 -10.94
CA VAL A 161 9.78 -10.18 -10.40
C VAL A 161 10.29 -11.12 -11.50
N THR A 162 9.55 -11.27 -12.60
CA THR A 162 9.98 -12.06 -13.76
C THR A 162 10.91 -11.31 -14.71
N ASN A 163 11.09 -10.00 -14.54
CA ASN A 163 11.95 -9.20 -15.40
C ASN A 163 13.41 -9.36 -14.97
N THR A 164 14.14 -10.26 -15.63
CA THR A 164 15.55 -10.54 -15.33
C THR A 164 16.49 -9.36 -15.61
N THR A 165 16.07 -8.40 -16.43
CA THR A 165 16.86 -7.19 -16.74
C THR A 165 16.72 -6.17 -15.62
N ALA A 166 15.52 -5.94 -15.11
CA ALA A 166 15.26 -5.03 -13.99
C ALA A 166 15.65 -5.64 -12.63
N CYS A 167 15.49 -6.95 -12.49
CA CYS A 167 15.71 -7.73 -11.29
C CYS A 167 16.66 -8.91 -11.56
N PRO A 168 17.98 -8.67 -11.65
CA PRO A 168 18.94 -9.73 -11.98
C PRO A 168 19.07 -10.79 -10.88
N SER A 169 18.74 -10.46 -9.63
CA SER A 169 18.89 -11.35 -8.46
C SER A 169 17.67 -12.27 -8.26
N GLN A 170 17.31 -13.03 -9.30
CA GLN A 170 16.06 -13.82 -9.37
C GLN A 170 15.80 -14.72 -8.16
N GLY A 171 16.82 -15.38 -7.60
CA GLY A 171 16.65 -16.21 -6.40
C GLY A 171 16.16 -15.43 -5.18
N LEU A 172 16.67 -14.22 -4.95
CA LEU A 172 16.22 -13.34 -3.87
C LEU A 172 14.82 -12.78 -4.19
N THR A 173 14.65 -12.25 -5.40
CA THR A 173 13.39 -11.64 -5.86
C THR A 173 12.21 -12.61 -5.74
N LEU A 174 12.36 -13.85 -6.22
CA LEU A 174 11.32 -14.88 -6.15
C LEU A 174 11.08 -15.37 -4.72
N SER A 175 12.12 -15.45 -3.88
CA SER A 175 11.95 -15.79 -2.46
C SER A 175 11.12 -14.74 -1.73
N ILE A 176 11.41 -13.46 -1.94
CA ILE A 176 10.67 -12.35 -1.32
C ILE A 176 9.22 -12.31 -1.81
N TRP A 177 9.02 -12.51 -3.10
CA TRP A 177 7.67 -12.57 -3.68
C TRP A 177 6.87 -13.75 -3.14
N SER A 178 7.48 -14.94 -3.02
CA SER A 178 6.84 -16.11 -2.40
C SER A 178 6.49 -15.86 -0.93
N ASP A 179 7.37 -15.22 -0.18
CA ASP A 179 7.10 -14.84 1.21
C ASP A 179 5.95 -13.83 1.28
N LEU A 180 5.91 -12.86 0.36
CA LEU A 180 4.82 -11.88 0.25
C LEU A 180 3.49 -12.56 -0.07
N MET A 181 3.44 -13.49 -1.03
CA MET A 181 2.21 -14.24 -1.33
C MET A 181 1.70 -15.02 -0.11
N SER A 182 2.62 -15.58 0.69
CA SER A 182 2.23 -16.33 1.90
C SER A 182 1.59 -15.46 2.99
N THR A 183 1.75 -14.13 2.95
CA THR A 183 1.08 -13.25 3.93
C THR A 183 -0.44 -13.23 3.74
N CYS A 184 -0.94 -13.56 2.55
CA CYS A 184 -2.37 -13.65 2.24
C CYS A 184 -3.09 -14.80 2.96
N ASP A 185 -2.34 -15.69 3.62
CA ASP A 185 -2.90 -16.75 4.48
C ASP A 185 -2.84 -16.38 5.98
N SER A 186 -2.49 -15.14 6.31
CA SER A 186 -2.51 -14.67 7.70
C SER A 186 -3.83 -13.98 8.04
N SER A 187 -4.20 -13.98 9.33
CA SER A 187 -5.46 -13.43 9.88
C SER A 187 -5.73 -11.94 9.59
N TYR A 188 -4.80 -11.25 8.94
CA TYR A 188 -4.94 -9.85 8.55
C TYR A 188 -5.32 -9.68 7.08
N TYR A 189 -5.17 -10.73 6.28
CA TYR A 189 -5.32 -10.71 4.83
C TYR A 189 -6.08 -11.93 4.28
N ASP A 190 -6.56 -12.83 5.13
CA ASP A 190 -7.27 -14.07 4.76
C ASP A 190 -8.80 -13.91 4.80
N GLY A 191 -9.31 -12.68 4.89
CA GLY A 191 -10.74 -12.41 5.04
C GLY A 191 -11.56 -12.85 3.82
N THR A 192 -12.76 -13.36 4.07
CA THR A 192 -13.76 -13.69 3.05
C THR A 192 -14.88 -12.66 3.03
N ALA A 193 -15.73 -12.69 1.99
CA ALA A 193 -16.89 -11.80 1.89
C ALA A 193 -17.83 -11.91 3.10
N ASP A 194 -17.92 -13.10 3.71
CA ASP A 194 -18.73 -13.36 4.90
C ASP A 194 -18.10 -12.75 6.18
N ASP A 195 -16.78 -12.55 6.19
CA ASP A 195 -16.03 -11.99 7.33
C ASP A 195 -16.05 -10.45 7.39
N GLN A 196 -16.83 -9.79 6.54
CA GLN A 196 -16.84 -8.34 6.39
C GLN A 196 -15.44 -7.74 6.16
N CYS A 197 -14.63 -8.40 5.33
CA CYS A 197 -13.29 -7.93 4.98
C CYS A 197 -13.32 -6.64 4.14
N VAL A 198 -12.21 -5.89 4.15
CA VAL A 198 -12.02 -4.74 3.26
C VAL A 198 -11.66 -5.21 1.87
N ASP A 199 -12.56 -4.95 0.93
CA ASP A 199 -12.40 -5.23 -0.49
C ASP A 199 -11.70 -4.06 -1.18
N GLY A 200 -10.55 -4.32 -1.79
CA GLY A 200 -9.76 -3.33 -2.51
C GLY A 200 -10.51 -2.68 -3.66
N GLN A 201 -11.40 -3.39 -4.35
CA GLN A 201 -12.17 -2.82 -5.45
C GLN A 201 -13.12 -1.71 -4.97
N LYS A 202 -13.69 -1.90 -3.77
CA LYS A 202 -14.55 -0.90 -3.12
C LYS A 202 -13.72 0.21 -2.47
N ASN A 203 -12.56 -0.12 -1.91
CA ASN A 203 -11.70 0.83 -1.22
C ASN A 203 -10.97 1.80 -2.18
N GLU A 204 -10.62 1.33 -3.38
CA GLU A 204 -9.83 2.06 -4.38
C GLU A 204 -10.57 2.19 -5.72
N VAL A 205 -11.89 2.41 -5.66
CA VAL A 205 -12.76 2.45 -6.85
C VAL A 205 -12.32 3.49 -7.88
N ALA A 206 -11.91 4.68 -7.44
CA ALA A 206 -11.55 5.79 -8.33
C ALA A 206 -10.30 5.53 -9.19
N THR A 207 -9.44 4.60 -8.77
CA THR A 207 -8.17 4.29 -9.44
C THR A 207 -8.09 2.84 -9.89
N CYS A 208 -9.17 2.08 -9.78
CA CYS A 208 -9.17 0.64 -10.00
C CYS A 208 -8.07 -0.10 -9.21
N GLY A 209 -7.70 0.40 -8.03
CA GLY A 209 -6.61 -0.17 -7.22
C GLY A 209 -5.20 0.28 -7.58
N PHE A 210 -4.99 1.06 -8.64
CA PHE A 210 -3.67 1.62 -8.91
C PHE A 210 -3.41 2.86 -8.05
N LEU A 211 -2.14 3.28 -7.97
CA LEU A 211 -1.81 4.56 -7.35
C LEU A 211 -2.43 5.71 -8.15
N PRO A 212 -2.91 6.79 -7.51
CA PRO A 212 -3.52 7.91 -8.21
C PRO A 212 -2.62 8.60 -9.25
N THR A 213 -1.30 8.45 -9.12
CA THR A 213 -0.30 9.00 -10.05
C THR A 213 -0.02 8.08 -11.25
N ALA A 214 -0.50 6.84 -11.24
CA ALA A 214 -0.20 5.82 -12.26
C ALA A 214 -1.22 5.85 -13.41
N ARG A 215 -1.45 7.03 -14.00
CA ARG A 215 -2.45 7.24 -15.07
C ARG A 215 -2.32 6.22 -16.21
N ASP A 216 -1.11 6.00 -16.71
CA ASP A 216 -0.90 5.12 -17.87
C ASP A 216 -1.25 3.66 -17.54
N ALA A 217 -0.92 3.19 -16.33
CA ALA A 217 -1.28 1.86 -15.86
C ALA A 217 -2.79 1.70 -15.66
N ILE A 218 -3.46 2.72 -15.09
CA ILE A 218 -4.91 2.76 -14.95
C ILE A 218 -5.58 2.64 -16.31
N CYS A 219 -5.15 3.43 -17.28
CA CYS A 219 -5.76 3.44 -18.60
C CYS A 219 -5.46 2.18 -19.40
N ALA A 220 -4.24 1.64 -19.32
CA ALA A 220 -3.88 0.37 -19.96
C ALA A 220 -4.73 -0.78 -19.42
N TYR A 221 -4.93 -0.82 -18.11
CA TYR A 221 -5.84 -1.78 -17.47
C TYR A 221 -7.29 -1.60 -17.94
N CYS A 222 -7.82 -0.38 -17.89
CA CYS A 222 -9.21 -0.12 -18.25
C CYS A 222 -9.54 -0.15 -19.75
N THR A 223 -8.52 -0.22 -20.60
CA THR A 223 -8.70 -0.52 -22.03
C THR A 223 -8.92 -2.02 -22.28
N SER A 224 -8.42 -2.88 -21.38
CA SER A 224 -8.47 -4.34 -21.53
C SER A 224 -9.41 -5.05 -20.54
N SER A 225 -9.89 -4.33 -19.53
CA SER A 225 -10.76 -4.85 -18.47
C SER A 225 -12.21 -4.35 -18.60
N GLN A 226 -13.16 -5.16 -18.11
CA GLN A 226 -14.57 -4.81 -17.93
C GLN A 226 -14.93 -4.58 -16.46
N ASP A 227 -13.93 -4.39 -15.59
CA ASP A 227 -14.14 -4.09 -14.18
C ASP A 227 -15.01 -2.84 -14.01
N ALA A 228 -15.97 -2.89 -13.08
CA ALA A 228 -16.89 -1.79 -12.83
C ALA A 228 -16.20 -0.46 -12.47
N CYS A 229 -15.02 -0.52 -11.84
CA CYS A 229 -14.24 0.68 -11.51
C CYS A 229 -13.77 1.45 -12.75
N CYS A 230 -13.69 0.80 -13.92
CA CYS A 230 -13.14 1.43 -15.12
C CYS A 230 -14.05 2.51 -15.69
N GLU A 231 -15.35 2.47 -15.43
CA GLU A 231 -16.27 3.54 -15.82
C GLU A 231 -15.90 4.89 -15.18
N ASP A 232 -15.50 4.86 -13.91
CA ASP A 232 -15.08 6.07 -13.18
C ASP A 232 -13.63 6.44 -13.47
N ALA A 233 -12.76 5.45 -13.64
CA ALA A 233 -11.37 5.67 -14.01
C ALA A 233 -11.23 6.33 -15.39
N HIS A 234 -11.99 5.89 -16.40
CA HIS A 234 -11.99 6.48 -17.75
C HIS A 234 -12.29 7.99 -17.71
N LYS A 235 -13.31 8.38 -16.92
CA LYS A 235 -13.71 9.78 -16.75
C LYS A 235 -12.67 10.59 -15.99
N SER A 236 -12.15 10.04 -14.89
CA SER A 236 -11.24 10.76 -13.99
C SER A 236 -9.84 10.92 -14.57
N TYR A 237 -9.41 9.99 -15.42
CA TYR A 237 -8.05 9.94 -15.98
C TYR A 237 -7.97 10.23 -17.47
N HIS A 238 -9.10 10.50 -18.13
CA HIS A 238 -9.18 10.79 -19.57
C HIS A 238 -8.44 9.75 -20.41
N CYS A 239 -8.79 8.48 -20.22
CA CYS A 239 -8.11 7.37 -20.87
C CYS A 239 -8.38 7.30 -22.38
N ASP A 240 -9.51 7.82 -22.85
CA ASP A 240 -9.85 7.91 -24.29
C ASP A 240 -8.80 8.68 -25.10
N ALA A 241 -8.17 9.70 -24.50
CA ALA A 241 -7.17 10.55 -25.15
C ALA A 241 -5.82 9.86 -25.41
N LEU A 242 -5.60 8.64 -24.89
CA LEU A 242 -4.38 7.87 -25.16
C LEU A 242 -4.43 7.16 -26.52
N ASN A 243 -5.63 6.84 -27.01
CA ASN A 243 -5.81 6.16 -28.30
C ASN A 243 -5.57 7.09 -29.49
N ASP A 244 -5.89 8.38 -29.36
CA ASP A 244 -5.71 9.37 -30.45
C ASP A 244 -4.24 9.73 -30.71
N ASN A 245 -3.36 9.60 -29.70
CA ASN A 245 -1.94 9.94 -29.84
C ASN A 245 -1.08 8.78 -30.37
N GLN A 246 -1.54 7.52 -30.30
CA GLN A 246 -0.82 6.41 -30.94
C GLN A 246 -1.06 6.34 -32.45
N ASP A 247 -2.25 6.73 -32.93
CA ASP A 247 -2.58 6.72 -34.36
C ASP A 247 -1.88 7.85 -35.16
N SER A 248 -1.38 8.89 -34.47
CA SER A 248 -0.66 10.01 -35.08
C SER A 248 0.86 9.81 -35.20
N LEU A 249 1.48 8.94 -34.38
CA LEU A 249 2.89 8.53 -34.57
C LEU A 249 3.06 7.39 -35.58
N GLY A 250 2.03 6.56 -35.82
CA GLY A 250 2.07 5.48 -36.80
C GLY A 250 1.95 5.91 -38.27
N LYS A 251 1.57 7.17 -38.53
CA LYS A 251 1.30 7.66 -39.90
C LYS A 251 2.46 8.39 -40.59
N VAL A 252 3.62 8.55 -39.95
CA VAL A 252 4.73 9.37 -40.50
C VAL A 252 5.74 8.57 -41.35
N THR A 253 5.70 7.23 -41.39
CA THR A 253 6.73 6.43 -42.09
C THR A 253 6.34 5.87 -43.46
N SER A 254 5.17 6.21 -44.02
CA SER A 254 4.72 5.65 -45.31
C SER A 254 4.52 6.68 -46.42
N ALA A 255 5.52 7.56 -46.66
CA ALA A 255 5.57 8.37 -47.87
C ALA A 255 7.02 8.77 -48.22
N ASN A 256 7.77 7.90 -48.91
CA ASN A 256 8.72 8.24 -49.98
C ASN A 256 9.67 7.08 -50.28
N HIS A 257 9.21 6.10 -51.08
CA HIS A 257 10.12 5.31 -51.90
C HIS A 257 9.43 4.93 -53.21
N SER A 258 9.50 5.84 -54.18
CA SER A 258 9.15 5.58 -55.57
C SER A 258 10.09 6.39 -56.44
N GLY A 259 10.98 5.71 -57.16
CA GLY A 259 11.64 6.29 -58.33
C GLY A 259 13.17 6.25 -58.30
N LEU A 260 13.75 5.08 -58.53
CA LEU A 260 15.03 4.99 -59.23
C LEU A 260 14.96 3.79 -60.19
N SER A 261 14.78 4.15 -61.46
CA SER A 261 14.76 3.26 -62.61
C SER A 261 16.20 2.79 -62.93
N PRO A 262 16.42 1.51 -63.24
CA PRO A 262 17.71 1.05 -63.75
C PRO A 262 17.75 1.20 -65.28
N GLY A 263 18.81 1.82 -65.80
CA GLY A 263 19.16 1.73 -67.20
C GLY A 263 19.90 2.96 -67.72
N GLN A 264 21.22 2.86 -67.87
CA GLN A 264 21.85 2.92 -69.19
C GLN A 264 23.34 2.53 -69.11
N ILE A 265 23.76 1.97 -70.24
CA ILE A 265 24.99 1.25 -70.59
C ILE A 265 26.18 2.19 -70.69
#